data_AF-A0A9D2DYP2-F1
#
_entry.id   AF-A0A9D2DYP2-F1
#
_cell.length_a   1.000
_cell.length_b   1.000
_cell.length_c   1.000
_cell.angle_alpha   90.00
_cell.angle_beta   90.00
_cell.angle_gamma   90.00
#
_symmetry.space_group_name_H-M   'P 1'
#
loop_
_entity.id
_entity.type
_entity.pdbx_description
1 polymer ?
#
loop_
_entity_poly.entity_id
_entity_poly.type
_entity_poly.pdbx_seq_one_letter_code
_entity_poly.pdbx_strand_id
1 'polypeptide(L)'
;MKTKQTQKNESSQKLTDFLSKNDVHKKDFAQMIGVTLSYVYSLIDNTIPFSTRATTLERIATVMGVPPEEFVEYKSSGEPRIIDSGVKFLQNKQKKLNMTNVQFLKNFPRQKRSEIVDIWRGALPMPLDFEYLKSICDVLKVKPQEIYPYWEARMRQYLMASGIDLFVNADLIDSMFDGAKKYLKI
;
A
#
# COMPACT_ATOMS: atom_id res chain seq x y z
N MET A 1 -19.43 -44.01 4.29
CA MET A 1 -18.57 -42.83 4.47
C MET A 1 -19.13 -41.71 3.61
N LYS A 2 -19.70 -40.65 4.21
CA LYS A 2 -20.24 -39.50 3.47
C LYS A 2 -19.11 -38.50 3.23
N THR A 3 -18.87 -38.22 1.96
CA THR A 3 -17.99 -37.19 1.41
C THR A 3 -18.32 -35.82 2.01
N LYS A 4 -17.41 -35.27 2.82
CA LYS A 4 -17.38 -33.82 3.10
C LYS A 4 -16.91 -33.14 1.81
N GLN A 5 -17.84 -32.87 0.89
CA GLN A 5 -17.63 -31.80 -0.08
C GLN A 5 -17.68 -30.49 0.72
N THR A 6 -16.51 -30.07 1.18
CA THR A 6 -16.31 -28.77 1.80
C THR A 6 -16.66 -27.72 0.75
N GLN A 7 -17.81 -27.06 0.89
CA GLN A 7 -18.09 -25.83 0.15
C GLN A 7 -16.89 -24.91 0.40
N LYS A 8 -16.08 -24.70 -0.63
CA LYS A 8 -14.99 -23.74 -0.60
C LYS A 8 -15.63 -22.38 -0.35
N ASN A 9 -15.24 -21.72 0.75
CA ASN A 9 -15.83 -20.42 1.07
C ASN A 9 -15.53 -19.43 -0.07
N GLU A 10 -16.41 -18.44 -0.25
CA GLU A 10 -16.33 -17.47 -1.36
C GLU A 10 -14.97 -16.75 -1.41
N SER A 11 -14.44 -16.36 -0.25
CA SER A 11 -13.14 -15.67 -0.09
C SER A 11 -11.95 -16.55 -0.52
N SER A 12 -11.95 -17.83 -0.17
CA SER A 12 -10.93 -18.82 -0.54
C SER A 12 -10.93 -19.06 -2.05
N GLN A 13 -12.12 -19.15 -2.65
CA GLN A 13 -12.26 -19.27 -4.09
C GLN A 13 -11.77 -18.01 -4.79
N LYS A 14 -12.16 -16.82 -4.30
CA LYS A 14 -11.70 -15.52 -4.81
C LYS A 14 -10.17 -15.41 -4.79
N LEU A 15 -9.52 -15.80 -3.68
CA LEU A 15 -8.07 -15.81 -3.59
C LEU A 15 -7.44 -16.81 -4.59
N THR A 16 -8.00 -18.01 -4.71
CA THR A 16 -7.48 -19.03 -5.66
C THR A 16 -7.55 -18.54 -7.10
N ASP A 17 -8.68 -17.97 -7.48
CA ASP A 17 -8.90 -17.44 -8.83
C ASP A 17 -7.98 -16.26 -9.12
N PHE A 18 -7.80 -15.37 -8.14
CA PHE A 18 -6.86 -14.27 -8.24
C PHE A 18 -5.42 -14.75 -8.48
N LEU A 19 -4.93 -15.69 -7.66
CA LEU A 19 -3.56 -16.19 -7.77
C LEU A 19 -3.32 -16.88 -9.11
N SER A 20 -4.31 -17.64 -9.60
CA SER A 20 -4.24 -18.37 -10.86
C SER A 20 -4.29 -17.41 -12.06
N LYS A 21 -5.25 -16.47 -12.07
CA LYS A 21 -5.41 -15.48 -13.16
C LYS A 21 -4.21 -14.54 -13.31
N ASN A 22 -3.52 -14.24 -12.22
CA ASN A 22 -2.40 -13.29 -12.20
C ASN A 22 -1.02 -13.95 -12.17
N ASP A 23 -0.95 -15.29 -12.28
CA ASP A 23 0.29 -16.07 -12.16
C ASP A 23 1.13 -15.64 -10.94
N VAL A 24 0.50 -15.64 -9.76
CA VAL A 24 1.14 -15.24 -8.51
C VAL A 24 1.46 -16.46 -7.68
N HIS A 25 2.76 -16.70 -7.50
CA HIS A 25 3.22 -17.76 -6.61
C HIS A 25 2.83 -17.47 -5.15
N LYS A 26 2.31 -18.47 -4.45
CA LYS A 26 1.80 -18.37 -3.06
C LYS A 26 2.83 -17.77 -2.09
N LYS A 27 4.11 -18.11 -2.28
CA LYS A 27 5.23 -17.55 -1.50
C LYS A 27 5.41 -16.05 -1.71
N ASP A 28 5.29 -15.56 -2.94
CA ASP A 28 5.38 -14.13 -3.21
C ASP A 28 4.16 -13.39 -2.66
N PHE A 29 2.97 -13.98 -2.79
CA PHE A 29 1.74 -13.43 -2.20
C PHE A 29 1.86 -13.31 -0.67
N ALA A 30 2.30 -14.37 0.01
CA ALA A 30 2.52 -14.38 1.46
C ALA A 30 3.44 -13.24 1.92
N GLN A 31 4.52 -12.99 1.17
CA GLN A 31 5.46 -11.90 1.44
C GLN A 31 4.83 -10.52 1.23
N MET A 32 4.03 -10.34 0.17
CA MET A 32 3.34 -9.08 -0.10
C MET A 32 2.38 -8.69 1.04
N ILE A 33 1.66 -9.66 1.61
CA ILE A 33 0.73 -9.40 2.72
C ILE A 33 1.38 -9.50 4.11
N GLY A 34 2.65 -9.90 4.18
CA GLY A 34 3.40 -10.01 5.43
C GLY A 34 2.95 -11.15 6.34
N VAL A 35 2.64 -12.32 5.78
CA VAL A 35 2.24 -13.52 6.53
C VAL A 35 3.06 -14.75 6.13
N THR A 36 2.87 -15.87 6.82
CA THR A 36 3.57 -17.12 6.50
C THR A 36 2.99 -17.78 5.24
N LEU A 37 3.83 -18.55 4.53
CA LEU A 37 3.37 -19.37 3.40
C LEU A 37 2.33 -20.41 3.85
N SER A 38 2.48 -21.00 5.03
CA SER A 38 1.51 -21.95 5.58
C SER A 38 0.13 -21.33 5.74
N TYR A 39 0.05 -20.07 6.20
CA TYR A 39 -1.21 -19.35 6.30
C TYR A 39 -1.91 -19.23 4.95
N VAL A 40 -1.18 -18.90 3.88
CA VAL A 40 -1.74 -18.81 2.52
C VAL A 40 -2.27 -20.15 2.03
N TYR A 41 -1.55 -21.26 2.29
CA TYR A 41 -2.06 -22.59 1.96
C TYR A 41 -3.37 -22.89 2.71
N SER A 42 -3.40 -22.62 4.02
CA SER A 42 -4.60 -22.85 4.83
C SER A 42 -5.81 -22.03 4.39
N LEU A 43 -5.60 -20.80 3.87
CA LEU A 43 -6.67 -20.00 3.28
C LEU A 43 -7.20 -20.60 1.97
N ILE A 44 -6.31 -21.10 1.11
CA ILE A 44 -6.68 -21.68 -0.20
C ILE A 44 -7.43 -23.01 -0.02
N ASP A 45 -6.93 -23.84 0.88
CA ASP A 45 -7.49 -25.16 1.19
C ASP A 45 -8.74 -25.06 2.09
N ASN A 46 -9.13 -23.84 2.48
CA ASN A 46 -10.27 -23.55 3.35
C ASN A 46 -10.20 -24.34 4.68
N THR A 47 -8.99 -24.55 5.20
CA THR A 47 -8.77 -25.22 6.49
C THR A 47 -8.87 -24.24 7.65
N ILE A 48 -8.71 -22.94 7.38
CA ILE A 48 -8.97 -21.85 8.32
C ILE A 48 -9.79 -20.75 7.63
N PRO A 49 -10.62 -20.00 8.36
CA PRO A 49 -11.28 -18.82 7.81
C PRO A 49 -10.28 -17.68 7.56
N PHE A 50 -10.65 -16.71 6.72
CA PHE A 50 -9.89 -15.47 6.61
C PHE A 50 -9.86 -14.73 7.95
N SER A 51 -8.80 -13.94 8.17
CA SER A 51 -8.65 -13.21 9.42
C SER A 51 -9.78 -12.20 9.58
N THR A 52 -10.38 -12.19 10.77
CA THR A 52 -11.27 -11.10 11.21
C THR A 52 -10.50 -9.83 11.59
N ARG A 53 -9.16 -9.88 11.63
CA ARG A 53 -8.32 -8.70 11.82
C ARG A 53 -8.32 -7.89 10.53
N ALA A 54 -8.84 -6.67 10.60
CA ALA A 54 -8.93 -5.75 9.47
C ALA A 54 -7.59 -5.59 8.73
N THR A 55 -6.47 -5.49 9.46
CA THR A 55 -5.15 -5.27 8.87
C THR A 55 -4.74 -6.35 7.87
N THR A 56 -4.85 -7.64 8.22
CA THR A 56 -4.46 -8.74 7.34
C THR A 56 -5.36 -8.80 6.10
N LEU A 57 -6.67 -8.66 6.29
CA LEU A 57 -7.63 -8.72 5.20
C LEU A 57 -7.48 -7.52 4.25
N GLU A 58 -7.27 -6.32 4.78
CA GLU A 58 -7.00 -5.14 3.96
C GLU A 58 -5.70 -5.26 3.16
N ARG A 59 -4.65 -5.89 3.72
CA ARG A 59 -3.44 -6.18 2.95
C ARG A 59 -3.72 -7.15 1.80
N ILE A 60 -4.51 -8.20 2.05
CA ILE A 60 -4.98 -9.14 1.02
C ILE A 60 -5.76 -8.39 -0.07
N ALA A 61 -6.78 -7.63 0.32
CA ALA A 61 -7.63 -6.85 -0.58
C ALA A 61 -6.79 -5.85 -1.40
N THR A 62 -5.83 -5.17 -0.77
CA THR A 62 -4.91 -4.25 -1.42
C THR A 62 -4.03 -4.97 -2.43
N VAL A 63 -3.39 -6.10 -2.11
CA VAL A 63 -2.61 -6.86 -3.11
C VAL A 63 -3.49 -7.32 -4.26
N MET A 64 -4.73 -7.70 -3.97
CA MET A 64 -5.71 -8.15 -4.95
C MET A 64 -6.32 -7.02 -5.79
N GLY A 65 -6.18 -5.77 -5.36
CA GLY A 65 -6.75 -4.61 -6.04
C GLY A 65 -8.27 -4.51 -5.91
N VAL A 66 -8.86 -5.09 -4.85
CA VAL A 66 -10.30 -5.08 -4.56
C VAL A 66 -10.57 -4.33 -3.25
N PRO A 67 -11.78 -3.78 -3.04
CA PRO A 67 -12.21 -3.26 -1.75
C PRO A 67 -12.20 -4.36 -0.68
N PRO A 68 -11.86 -4.07 0.59
CA PRO A 68 -11.92 -5.07 1.66
C PRO A 68 -13.35 -5.56 1.95
N GLU A 69 -14.37 -4.75 1.65
CA GLU A 69 -15.80 -5.09 1.78
C GLU A 69 -16.23 -6.26 0.89
N GLU A 70 -15.42 -6.60 -0.12
CA GLU A 70 -15.64 -7.77 -0.96
C GLU A 70 -15.36 -9.11 -0.26
N PHE A 71 -14.84 -9.10 0.96
CA PHE A 71 -14.65 -10.28 1.79
C PHE A 71 -15.70 -10.32 2.90
N VAL A 72 -16.42 -11.44 3.00
CA VAL A 72 -17.49 -11.62 3.99
C VAL A 72 -16.98 -11.55 5.43
N GLU A 73 -15.70 -11.82 5.65
CA GLU A 73 -15.05 -11.75 6.96
C GLU A 73 -14.66 -10.32 7.38
N TYR A 74 -14.72 -9.35 6.45
CA TYR A 74 -14.33 -7.98 6.74
C TYR A 74 -15.31 -7.28 7.68
N LYS A 75 -14.75 -6.67 8.73
CA LYS A 75 -15.48 -5.83 9.67
C LYS A 75 -14.88 -4.44 9.60
N SER A 76 -15.66 -3.50 9.07
CA SER A 76 -15.25 -2.09 9.00
C SER A 76 -15.03 -1.54 10.41
N SER A 77 -13.97 -0.73 10.57
CA SER A 77 -13.68 -0.03 11.83
C SER A 77 -14.64 1.12 12.14
N GLY A 78 -15.59 1.43 11.25
CA GLY A 78 -16.57 2.52 11.41
C GLY A 78 -15.99 3.93 11.17
N GLU A 79 -14.69 4.12 11.42
CA GLU A 79 -14.01 5.39 11.15
C GLU A 79 -13.47 5.49 9.72
N PRO A 80 -13.80 6.57 8.97
CA PRO A 80 -13.22 6.84 7.67
C PRO A 80 -11.71 7.06 7.78
N ARG A 81 -10.92 6.34 6.99
CA ARG A 81 -9.47 6.57 6.93
C ARG A 81 -9.14 7.73 6.03
N ILE A 82 -8.44 8.72 6.58
CA ILE A 82 -7.89 9.83 5.80
C ILE A 82 -6.60 9.33 5.15
N ILE A 83 -6.68 9.01 3.86
CA ILE A 83 -5.50 8.64 3.07
C ILE A 83 -4.76 9.93 2.67
N ASP A 84 -3.45 9.92 2.91
CA ASP A 84 -2.47 10.92 2.47
C ASP A 84 -2.65 11.29 0.99
N SER A 85 -2.66 12.59 0.70
CA SER A 85 -2.93 13.12 -0.65
C SER A 85 -1.85 12.72 -1.66
N GLY A 86 -0.59 12.60 -1.24
CA GLY A 86 0.51 12.11 -2.05
C GLY A 86 0.34 10.63 -2.40
N VAL A 87 -0.10 9.81 -1.44
CA VAL A 87 -0.45 8.40 -1.71
C VAL A 87 -1.58 8.31 -2.74
N LYS A 88 -2.65 9.09 -2.60
CA LYS A 88 -3.75 9.14 -3.59
C LYS A 88 -3.25 9.53 -4.98
N PHE A 89 -2.35 10.51 -5.05
CA PHE A 89 -1.72 10.92 -6.31
C PHE A 89 -0.95 9.76 -6.96
N LEU A 90 -0.12 9.04 -6.20
CA LEU A 90 0.65 7.89 -6.70
C LEU A 90 -0.27 6.74 -7.17
N GLN A 91 -1.32 6.42 -6.41
CA GLN A 91 -2.32 5.43 -6.81
C GLN A 91 -3.00 5.81 -8.14
N ASN A 92 -3.33 7.09 -8.32
CA ASN A 92 -3.92 7.57 -9.57
C ASN A 92 -2.94 7.45 -10.74
N LYS A 93 -1.63 7.70 -10.52
CA LYS A 93 -0.59 7.47 -11.53
C LYS A 93 -0.47 6.01 -11.90
N GLN A 94 -0.50 5.10 -10.92
CA GLN A 94 -0.52 3.66 -11.18
C GLN A 94 -1.74 3.24 -12.02
N LYS A 95 -2.94 3.73 -11.68
CA LYS A 95 -4.16 3.46 -12.47
C LYS A 95 -4.04 3.94 -13.91
N LYS A 96 -3.47 5.14 -14.13
CA LYS A 96 -3.22 5.68 -15.48
C LYS A 96 -2.24 4.83 -16.29
N LEU A 97 -1.34 4.11 -15.64
CA LEU A 97 -0.43 3.15 -16.27
C LEU A 97 -1.06 1.78 -16.53
N ASN A 98 -2.33 1.56 -16.16
CA ASN A 98 -3.01 0.26 -16.20
C ASN A 98 -2.22 -0.85 -15.47
N MET A 99 -1.47 -0.48 -14.43
CA MET A 99 -0.63 -1.40 -13.68
C MET A 99 -1.41 -1.97 -12.49
N THR A 100 -1.45 -3.30 -12.36
CA THR A 100 -2.08 -3.95 -11.19
C THR A 100 -1.21 -3.79 -9.95
N ASN A 101 -1.79 -3.93 -8.75
CA ASN A 101 -1.04 -3.85 -7.51
C ASN A 101 0.06 -4.94 -7.43
N VAL A 102 -0.19 -6.13 -7.97
CA VAL A 102 0.84 -7.18 -8.08
C VAL A 102 2.00 -6.76 -8.97
N GLN A 103 1.70 -6.25 -10.17
CA GLN A 103 2.72 -5.79 -11.11
C GLN A 103 3.57 -4.69 -10.48
N PHE A 104 2.90 -3.73 -9.83
CA PHE A 104 3.54 -2.65 -9.10
C PHE A 104 4.47 -3.19 -8.00
N LEU A 105 3.95 -4.02 -7.09
CA LEU A 105 4.70 -4.58 -5.96
C LEU A 105 5.90 -5.46 -6.39
N LYS A 106 5.80 -6.14 -7.54
CA LYS A 106 6.89 -6.96 -8.07
C LYS A 106 8.14 -6.14 -8.45
N ASN A 107 8.03 -4.83 -8.67
CA ASN A 107 9.17 -3.94 -8.92
C ASN A 107 10.04 -3.67 -7.68
N PHE A 108 9.57 -4.05 -6.48
CA PHE A 108 10.28 -3.80 -5.24
C PHE A 108 10.89 -5.08 -4.65
N PRO A 109 12.00 -4.96 -3.89
CA PRO A 109 12.56 -6.06 -3.14
C PRO A 109 11.52 -6.72 -2.23
N ARG A 110 11.56 -8.05 -2.13
CA ARG A 110 10.58 -8.87 -1.40
C ARG A 110 10.32 -8.36 0.02
N GLN A 111 11.36 -7.97 0.74
CA GLN A 111 11.31 -7.48 2.11
C GLN A 111 10.60 -6.13 2.29
N LYS A 112 10.47 -5.32 1.23
CA LYS A 112 9.81 -4.00 1.29
C LYS A 112 8.33 -4.04 0.87
N ARG A 113 7.87 -5.14 0.25
CA ARG A 113 6.54 -5.19 -0.37
C ARG A 113 5.40 -4.98 0.63
N SER A 114 5.50 -5.56 1.83
CA SER A 114 4.46 -5.40 2.86
C SER A 114 4.34 -3.96 3.34
N GLU A 115 5.46 -3.24 3.44
CA GLU A 115 5.46 -1.82 3.80
C GLU A 115 4.82 -0.98 2.71
N ILE A 116 5.12 -1.27 1.43
CA ILE A 116 4.48 -0.61 0.29
C ILE A 116 2.98 -0.90 0.25
N VAL A 117 2.55 -2.12 0.58
CA VAL A 117 1.12 -2.44 0.75
C VAL A 117 0.50 -1.60 1.88
N ASP A 118 1.22 -1.39 2.98
CA ASP A 118 0.73 -0.54 4.08
C ASP A 118 0.61 0.94 3.66
N ILE A 119 1.51 1.43 2.81
CA ILE A 119 1.37 2.75 2.17
C ILE A 119 0.15 2.76 1.25
N TRP A 120 0.01 1.76 0.38
CA TRP A 120 -1.08 1.69 -0.60
C TRP A 120 -2.46 1.51 0.02
N ARG A 121 -2.58 0.86 1.17
CA ARG A 121 -3.86 0.77 1.89
C ARG A 121 -4.15 2.00 2.75
N GLY A 122 -3.25 2.99 2.76
CA GLY A 122 -3.38 4.22 3.54
C GLY A 122 -3.18 4.04 5.04
N ALA A 123 -2.52 2.96 5.47
CA ALA A 123 -2.16 2.76 6.87
C ALA A 123 -0.81 3.42 7.22
N LEU A 124 0.06 3.56 6.22
CA LEU A 124 1.23 4.41 6.29
C LEU A 124 1.08 5.57 5.31
N PRO A 125 1.57 6.77 5.64
CA PRO A 125 1.53 7.90 4.72
C PRO A 125 2.75 7.88 3.77
N MET A 126 2.75 8.70 2.73
CA MET A 126 3.76 8.69 1.66
C MET A 126 5.16 9.01 2.20
N PRO A 127 6.22 8.20 2.04
CA PRO A 127 7.52 8.34 2.73
C PRO A 127 8.13 9.75 2.82
N LEU A 128 8.76 10.09 3.96
CA LEU A 128 9.49 11.36 4.13
C LEU A 128 10.92 11.26 3.57
N ASP A 129 11.51 10.07 3.60
CA ASP A 129 12.78 9.82 2.90
C ASP A 129 12.53 9.96 1.39
N PHE A 130 13.10 11.03 0.81
CA PHE A 130 12.88 11.38 -0.59
C PHE A 130 13.50 10.36 -1.55
N GLU A 131 14.62 9.73 -1.20
CA GLU A 131 15.22 8.69 -2.06
C GLU A 131 14.36 7.43 -2.08
N TYR A 132 13.78 7.06 -0.93
CA TYR A 132 12.82 5.97 -0.91
C TYR A 132 11.54 6.33 -1.68
N LEU A 133 10.99 7.53 -1.50
CA LEU A 133 9.85 8.01 -2.29
C LEU A 133 10.15 8.01 -3.79
N LYS A 134 11.34 8.45 -4.18
CA LYS A 134 11.79 8.46 -5.58
C LYS A 134 11.81 7.06 -6.18
N SER A 135 12.21 6.03 -5.42
CA SER A 135 12.12 4.64 -5.90
C SER A 135 10.68 4.21 -6.25
N ILE A 136 9.68 4.73 -5.53
CA ILE A 136 8.26 4.52 -5.85
C ILE A 136 7.87 5.32 -7.09
N CYS A 137 8.32 6.58 -7.20
CA CYS A 137 8.08 7.44 -8.35
C CYS A 137 8.67 6.88 -9.64
N ASP A 138 9.86 6.29 -9.60
CA ASP A 138 10.54 5.72 -10.76
C ASP A 138 9.72 4.58 -11.39
N VAL A 139 9.18 3.69 -10.56
CA VAL A 139 8.27 2.61 -11.01
C VAL A 139 7.02 3.18 -11.68
N LEU A 140 6.50 4.30 -11.15
CA LEU A 140 5.29 4.96 -11.63
C LEU A 140 5.55 6.04 -12.69
N LYS A 141 6.81 6.20 -13.15
CA LYS A 141 7.24 7.22 -14.12
C LYS A 141 6.80 8.64 -13.72
N VAL A 142 6.80 8.92 -12.42
CA VAL A 142 6.45 10.23 -11.85
C VAL A 142 7.71 11.06 -11.77
N LYS A 143 7.68 12.28 -12.33
CA LYS A 143 8.83 13.18 -12.22
C LYS A 143 8.93 13.74 -10.79
N PRO A 144 10.13 13.95 -10.27
CA PRO A 144 10.34 14.56 -8.95
C PRO A 144 9.56 15.88 -8.74
N GLN A 145 9.45 16.74 -9.76
CA GLN A 145 8.69 17.99 -9.72
C GLN A 145 7.19 17.78 -9.41
N GLU A 146 6.63 16.65 -9.84
CA GLU A 146 5.20 16.37 -9.68
C GLU A 146 4.88 15.87 -8.26
N ILE A 147 5.81 15.14 -7.63
CA ILE A 147 5.61 14.60 -6.28
C ILE A 147 6.07 15.57 -5.19
N TYR A 148 7.00 16.46 -5.50
CA TYR A 148 7.61 17.35 -4.53
C TYR A 148 6.62 18.21 -3.74
N PRO A 149 5.56 18.81 -4.33
CA PRO A 149 4.58 19.57 -3.57
C PRO A 149 3.87 18.75 -2.48
N TYR A 150 3.62 17.46 -2.75
CA TYR A 150 3.03 16.55 -1.77
C TYR A 150 4.02 16.21 -0.66
N TRP A 151 5.28 16.00 -1.02
CA TRP A 151 6.35 15.71 -0.06
C TRP A 151 6.62 16.91 0.86
N GLU A 152 6.71 18.11 0.28
CA GLU A 152 6.89 19.36 1.02
C GLU A 152 5.72 19.61 1.99
N ALA A 153 4.48 19.49 1.52
CA ALA A 153 3.30 19.64 2.38
C ALA A 153 3.32 18.68 3.57
N ARG A 154 3.74 17.42 3.35
CA ARG A 154 3.86 16.41 4.41
C ARG A 154 4.99 16.73 5.38
N MET A 155 6.14 17.16 4.88
CA MET A 155 7.25 17.62 5.73
C MET A 155 6.82 18.82 6.60
N ARG A 156 6.12 19.80 6.02
CA ARG A 156 5.56 20.94 6.77
C ARG A 156 4.60 20.49 7.87
N GLN A 157 3.69 19.55 7.57
CA GLN A 157 2.79 18.97 8.57
C GLN A 157 3.55 18.28 9.71
N TYR A 158 4.61 17.54 9.38
CA TYR A 158 5.44 16.89 10.38
C TYR A 158 6.17 17.89 11.29
N LEU A 159 6.76 18.93 10.70
CA LEU A 159 7.44 20.00 11.43
C LEU A 159 6.46 20.74 12.35
N MET A 160 5.26 21.07 11.86
CA MET A 160 4.19 21.70 12.64
C MET A 160 3.75 20.81 13.80
N ALA A 161 3.51 19.53 13.55
CA ALA A 161 3.14 18.56 14.59
C ALA A 161 4.25 18.36 15.64
N SER A 162 5.50 18.65 15.27
CA SER A 162 6.68 18.60 16.17
C SER A 162 6.91 19.91 16.93
N GLY A 163 6.05 20.92 16.77
CA GLY A 163 6.08 22.18 17.53
C GLY A 163 6.71 23.37 16.80
N ILE A 164 7.06 23.26 15.51
CA ILE A 164 7.51 24.41 14.73
C ILE A 164 6.31 25.25 14.30
N ASP A 165 6.33 26.54 14.66
CA ASP A 165 5.42 27.52 14.10
C ASP A 165 5.87 27.91 12.68
N LEU A 166 5.12 27.46 11.67
CA LEU A 166 5.44 27.69 10.26
C LEU A 166 5.31 29.16 9.84
N PHE A 167 4.54 29.98 10.56
CA PHE A 167 4.38 31.40 10.24
C PHE A 167 5.54 32.21 10.80
N VAL A 168 5.90 31.96 12.07
CA VAL A 168 7.04 32.63 12.71
C VAL A 168 8.36 32.25 12.03
N ASN A 169 8.47 31.01 11.55
CA ASN A 169 9.69 30.50 10.93
C ASN A 169 9.61 30.42 9.39
N ALA A 170 8.69 31.16 8.76
CA ALA A 170 8.42 31.04 7.32
C ALA A 170 9.68 31.12 6.46
N ASP A 171 10.52 32.13 6.65
CA ASP A 171 11.76 32.33 5.87
C ASP A 171 12.75 31.17 6.03
N LEU A 172 12.89 30.63 7.25
CA LEU A 172 13.76 29.47 7.51
C LEU A 172 13.23 28.23 6.79
N ILE A 173 11.94 27.95 6.93
CA ILE A 173 11.30 26.78 6.35
C ILE A 173 11.32 26.86 4.82
N ASP A 174 11.01 28.02 4.25
CA ASP A 174 11.03 28.25 2.81
C ASP A 174 12.47 28.12 2.26
N SER A 175 13.46 28.67 2.97
CA SER A 175 14.87 28.49 2.61
C SER A 175 15.31 27.01 2.64
N MET A 176 14.83 26.23 3.61
CA MET A 176 15.10 24.79 3.67
C MET A 176 14.52 24.06 2.45
N PHE A 177 13.27 24.34 2.09
CA PHE A 177 12.62 23.68 0.94
C PHE A 177 13.17 24.16 -0.40
N ASP A 178 13.55 25.42 -0.54
CA ASP A 178 14.22 25.89 -1.74
C ASP A 178 15.63 25.30 -1.87
N GLY A 179 16.34 25.12 -0.75
CA GLY A 179 17.58 24.35 -0.70
C GLY A 179 17.38 22.90 -1.16
N ALA A 180 16.33 22.24 -0.67
CA ALA A 180 15.98 20.88 -1.07
C ALA A 180 15.65 20.79 -2.58
N LYS A 181 14.86 21.72 -3.14
CA LYS A 181 14.59 21.78 -4.59
C LYS A 181 15.88 21.86 -5.40
N LYS A 182 16.79 22.76 -5.02
CA LYS A 182 18.09 22.94 -5.69
C LYS A 182 18.93 21.67 -5.64
N TYR A 183 19.01 21.02 -4.47
CA TYR A 183 19.75 19.76 -4.31
C TYR A 183 19.17 18.63 -5.17
N LEU A 184 17.84 18.51 -5.18
CA LEU A 184 17.12 17.52 -5.97
C LEU A 184 17.07 17.84 -7.47
N LYS A 185 17.50 19.06 -7.86
CA LYS A 185 17.50 19.57 -9.24
C LYS A 185 16.09 19.61 -9.85
N ILE A 186 15.14 20.15 -9.09
CA ILE A 186 13.72 20.25 -9.46
C ILE A 186 13.21 21.68 -9.53
#